data_AF-A0A2D6LL13-F1
#
_entry.id   AF-A0A2D6LL13-F1
#
_cell.length_a   1.000
_cell.length_b   1.000
_cell.length_c   1.000
_cell.angle_alpha   90.00
_cell.angle_beta   90.00
_cell.angle_gamma   90.00
#
_symmetry.space_group_name_H-M   'P 1'
#
loop_
_entity.id
_entity.type
_entity.pdbx_description
1 polymer ?
#
loop_
_entity_poly.entity_id
_entity_poly.type
_entity_poly.pdbx_seq_one_letter_code
_entity_poly.pdbx_strand_id
1 'polypeptide(L)'
;MEHKMSDKLHASMVGFDFTPAIHPEHGAWGTTPIMTEVDLPLLGRCLALKQDDRLLIWFALDLCGNMVCETAELRAQVAAALG
;
A
#
# COMPACT_ATOMS: atom_id res chain seq x y z
N MET A 1 17.53 4.66 37.48
CA MET A 1 16.12 4.46 37.11
C MET A 1 16.02 4.89 35.66
N GLU A 2 16.17 3.96 34.72
CA GLU A 2 16.03 4.26 33.30
C GLU A 2 14.59 4.65 33.02
N HIS A 3 14.40 5.86 32.49
CA HIS A 3 13.13 6.27 31.92
C HIS A 3 12.86 5.36 30.71
N LYS A 4 12.00 4.33 30.89
CA LYS A 4 11.38 3.62 29.76
C LYS A 4 10.81 4.68 28.82
N MET A 5 11.39 4.81 27.62
CA MET A 5 10.75 5.55 26.55
C MET A 5 9.44 4.83 26.21
N SER A 6 8.37 5.25 26.88
CA SER A 6 6.96 5.07 26.52
C SER A 6 6.63 3.84 25.66
N ASP A 7 6.13 2.76 26.31
CA ASP A 7 5.47 1.57 25.72
C ASP A 7 4.22 1.91 24.84
N LYS A 8 4.04 3.16 24.42
CA LYS A 8 2.87 3.65 23.68
C LYS A 8 2.98 3.24 22.21
N LEU A 9 1.84 2.80 21.68
CA LEU A 9 1.65 2.59 20.26
C LEU A 9 1.71 3.93 19.53
N HIS A 10 2.62 4.03 18.56
CA HIS A 10 2.65 5.10 17.58
C HIS A 10 2.01 4.60 16.28
N ALA A 11 1.11 5.38 15.71
CA ALA A 11 0.43 5.04 14.47
C ALA A 11 0.47 6.24 13.50
N SER A 12 0.75 5.96 12.24
CA SER A 12 0.62 6.91 11.14
C SER A 12 0.01 6.21 9.94
N MET A 13 -0.86 6.92 9.21
CA MET A 13 -1.49 6.39 8.01
C MET A 13 -1.37 7.41 6.89
N VAL A 14 -1.04 6.92 5.70
CA VAL A 14 -1.06 7.70 4.47
C VAL A 14 -1.93 7.01 3.43
N GLY A 15 -2.75 7.81 2.74
CA GLY A 15 -3.46 7.41 1.54
C GLY A 15 -2.81 8.05 0.32
N PHE A 16 -2.75 7.33 -0.79
CA PHE A 16 -2.25 7.83 -2.08
C PHE A 16 -3.12 7.32 -3.22
N ASP A 17 -3.28 8.13 -4.25
CA ASP A 17 -3.94 7.71 -5.49
C ASP A 17 -2.98 6.82 -6.28
N PHE A 18 -3.45 5.65 -6.68
CA PHE A 18 -2.71 4.74 -7.56
C PHE A 18 -3.52 4.35 -8.80
N THR A 19 -4.59 5.10 -9.11
CA THR A 19 -5.43 4.87 -10.28
C THR A 19 -4.56 4.85 -11.53
N PRO A 20 -4.52 3.75 -12.30
CA PRO A 20 -3.71 3.69 -13.50
C PRO A 20 -4.26 4.63 -14.56
N ALA A 21 -3.45 4.98 -15.55
CA ALA A 21 -3.97 5.62 -16.75
C ALA A 21 -4.90 4.64 -17.49
N ILE A 22 -6.16 5.05 -17.67
CA ILE A 22 -7.18 4.25 -18.34
C ILE A 22 -7.37 4.79 -19.76
N HIS A 23 -7.11 3.95 -20.77
CA HIS A 23 -7.34 4.32 -22.16
C HIS A 23 -8.83 4.20 -22.49
N PRO A 24 -9.44 5.19 -23.17
CA PRO A 24 -10.88 5.17 -23.47
C PRO A 24 -11.30 4.01 -24.38
N GLU A 25 -10.41 3.49 -25.23
CA GLU A 25 -10.72 2.38 -26.16
C GLU A 25 -10.06 1.04 -25.77
N HIS A 26 -9.09 1.05 -24.86
CA HIS A 26 -8.22 -0.11 -24.58
C HIS A 26 -8.12 -0.43 -23.08
N GLY A 27 -8.80 0.34 -22.24
CA GLY A 27 -8.84 0.18 -20.80
C GLY A 27 -7.51 0.45 -20.10
N ALA A 28 -7.38 -0.07 -18.87
CA ALA A 28 -6.15 0.03 -18.10
C ALA A 28 -5.08 -0.92 -18.67
N TRP A 29 -3.97 -0.35 -19.14
CA TRP A 29 -2.87 -1.12 -19.73
C TRP A 29 -2.26 -2.06 -18.69
N GLY A 30 -2.18 -3.36 -19.02
CA GLY A 30 -1.49 -4.35 -18.17
C GLY A 30 -2.36 -5.00 -17.08
N THR A 31 -3.64 -4.66 -16.97
CA THR A 31 -4.53 -5.26 -15.94
C THR A 31 -5.86 -5.71 -16.53
N THR A 32 -6.72 -4.77 -16.90
CA THR A 32 -8.12 -5.02 -17.26
C THR A 32 -8.45 -4.27 -18.55
N PRO A 33 -8.17 -4.86 -19.73
CA PRO A 33 -8.29 -4.19 -21.02
C PRO A 33 -9.74 -3.82 -21.41
N ILE A 34 -10.72 -4.29 -20.64
CA ILE A 34 -12.15 -3.95 -20.80
C ILE A 34 -12.61 -2.81 -19.90
N MET A 35 -11.81 -2.41 -18.91
CA MET A 35 -12.17 -1.35 -17.96
C MET A 35 -11.70 -0.01 -18.51
N THR A 36 -12.60 0.74 -19.15
CA THR A 36 -12.33 2.03 -19.81
C THR A 36 -12.65 3.25 -18.95
N GLU A 37 -13.26 3.04 -17.78
CA GLU A 37 -13.58 4.08 -16.80
C GLU A 37 -13.62 3.51 -15.38
N VAL A 38 -13.49 4.40 -14.38
CA VAL A 38 -13.72 4.11 -12.97
C VAL A 38 -14.56 5.23 -12.37
N ASP A 39 -15.57 4.85 -11.57
CA ASP A 39 -16.47 5.84 -10.95
C ASP A 39 -15.77 6.66 -9.85
N LEU A 40 -14.77 6.06 -9.19
CA LEU A 40 -13.98 6.67 -8.13
C LEU A 40 -12.50 6.31 -8.29
N PRO A 41 -11.58 7.18 -7.82
CA PRO A 41 -10.16 6.85 -7.77
C PRO A 41 -9.88 5.59 -6.96
N LEU A 42 -8.92 4.79 -7.41
CA LEU A 42 -8.39 3.65 -6.66
C LEU A 42 -7.34 4.16 -5.67
N LEU A 43 -7.53 3.87 -4.38
CA LEU A 43 -6.64 4.38 -3.33
C LEU A 43 -5.77 3.26 -2.74
N GLY A 44 -4.49 3.59 -2.58
CA GLY A 44 -3.55 2.83 -1.79
C GLY A 44 -3.49 3.43 -0.38
N ARG A 45 -3.35 2.57 0.62
CA ARG A 45 -3.28 2.95 2.03
C ARG A 45 -2.11 2.22 2.67
N CYS A 46 -1.28 2.97 3.40
CA CYS A 46 -0.21 2.43 4.21
C CYS A 46 -0.43 2.84 5.67
N LEU A 47 -0.45 1.86 6.56
CA LEU A 47 -0.49 2.04 8.01
C LEU A 47 0.86 1.60 8.57
N ALA A 48 1.54 2.53 9.25
CA ALA A 48 2.76 2.26 10.00
C ALA A 48 2.42 2.26 11.49
N LEU A 49 2.70 1.15 12.16
CA LEU A 49 2.55 0.97 13.61
C LEU A 49 3.92 0.70 14.23
N LYS A 50 4.29 1.46 15.25
CA LYS A 50 5.51 1.23 16.02
C LYS A 50 5.20 1.11 17.50
N GLN A 51 5.69 0.05 18.13
CA GLN A 51 5.66 -0.13 19.57
C GLN A 51 6.95 -0.83 19.99
N ASP A 52 7.65 -0.25 20.96
CA ASP A 52 8.98 -0.70 21.39
C ASP A 52 9.96 -0.73 20.19
N ASP A 53 10.62 -1.86 19.96
CA ASP A 53 11.51 -2.18 18.83
C ASP A 53 10.77 -2.76 17.62
N ARG A 54 9.45 -2.95 17.70
CA ARG A 54 8.65 -3.58 16.64
C ARG A 54 8.05 -2.52 15.72
N LEU A 55 8.24 -2.74 14.42
CA LEU A 55 7.62 -1.97 13.35
C LEU A 55 6.74 -2.90 12.52
N LEU A 56 5.46 -2.56 12.39
CA LEU A 56 4.56 -3.19 11.43
C LEU A 56 4.19 -2.17 10.37
N ILE A 57 4.44 -2.52 9.11
CA ILE A 57 3.91 -1.78 7.97
C ILE A 57 2.85 -2.64 7.29
N TRP A 58 1.65 -2.09 7.16
CA TRP A 58 0.53 -2.72 6.50
C TRP A 58 0.11 -1.91 5.30
N PHE A 59 -0.02 -2.57 4.14
CA PHE A 59 -0.48 -1.95 2.89
C PHE A 59 -1.79 -2.59 2.45
N ALA A 60 -2.69 -1.76 1.95
CA ALA A 60 -3.88 -2.17 1.22
C ALA A 60 -4.02 -1.31 -0.04
N LEU A 61 -4.44 -1.96 -1.12
CA LEU A 61 -4.78 -1.32 -2.39
C LEU A 61 -6.25 -1.65 -2.68
N ASP A 62 -6.97 -0.71 -3.27
CA ASP A 62 -8.34 -0.93 -3.78
C ASP A 62 -8.28 -1.81 -5.06
N LEU A 63 -7.80 -3.04 -4.89
CA LEU A 63 -7.71 -4.10 -5.89
C LEU A 63 -8.34 -5.37 -5.35
N CYS A 64 -8.95 -6.15 -6.24
CA CYS A 64 -9.48 -7.47 -5.92
C CYS A 64 -8.45 -8.54 -6.29
N GLY A 65 -7.84 -9.16 -5.28
CA GLY A 65 -7.08 -10.41 -5.46
C GLY A 65 -5.72 -10.26 -6.12
N ASN A 66 -4.86 -9.37 -5.61
CA ASN A 66 -3.46 -9.28 -6.04
C ASN A 66 -2.80 -10.67 -6.06
N MET A 67 -2.00 -10.93 -7.10
CA MET A 67 -1.27 -12.18 -7.16
C MET A 67 -0.21 -12.24 -6.07
N VAL A 68 0.11 -13.47 -5.63
CA VAL A 68 1.10 -13.68 -4.55
C VAL A 68 2.46 -13.10 -4.92
N CYS A 69 2.88 -13.19 -6.19
CA CYS A 69 4.13 -12.62 -6.68
C CYS A 69 4.17 -11.10 -6.61
N GLU A 70 3.10 -10.42 -7.03
CA GLU A 70 2.99 -8.95 -6.97
C GLU A 70 3.02 -8.46 -5.52
N THR A 71 2.34 -9.17 -4.63
CA THR A 71 2.35 -8.87 -3.19
C THR A 71 3.75 -9.06 -2.59
N ALA A 72 4.47 -10.11 -3.01
CA ALA A 72 5.84 -10.36 -2.56
C ALA A 72 6.81 -9.28 -3.08
N GLU A 73 6.68 -8.87 -4.33
CA GLU A 73 7.49 -7.81 -4.94
C GLU A 73 7.27 -6.47 -4.25
N LEU A 74 6.01 -6.08 -4.00
CA LEU A 74 5.67 -4.88 -3.24
C LEU A 74 6.32 -4.90 -1.83
N ARG A 75 6.23 -6.04 -1.13
CA ARG A 75 6.88 -6.20 0.19
C ARG A 75 8.39 -6.05 0.11
N ALA A 76 9.02 -6.56 -0.94
CA ALA A 76 10.46 -6.42 -1.14
C ALA A 76 10.87 -4.97 -1.41
N GLN A 77 10.11 -4.24 -2.23
CA GLN A 77 10.37 -2.82 -2.51
C GLN A 77 10.23 -1.96 -1.25
N VAL A 78 9.21 -2.22 -0.43
CA VAL A 78 9.03 -1.55 0.87
C VAL A 78 10.20 -1.85 1.79
N ALA A 79 10.60 -3.12 1.93
CA ALA A 79 11.73 -3.50 2.78
C ALA A 79 13.01 -2.78 2.32
N ALA A 80 13.30 -2.76 1.02
CA ALA A 80 14.45 -2.06 0.47
C ALA A 80 14.44 -0.55 0.73
N ALA A 81 13.26 0.08 0.74
CA ALA A 81 13.11 1.51 1.02
C ALA A 81 13.33 1.88 2.50
N LEU A 82 13.19 0.91 3.42
CA LEU A 82 13.35 1.13 4.87
C LEU A 82 14.77 0.87 5.38
N GLY A 83 15.62 0.23 4.55
CA GLY A 83 16.99 -0.20 4.91
C GLY A 83 17.04 -1.52 5.67
#